data_AF-A0A7W0DIF3-F1
#
_entry.id   AF-A0A7W0DIF3-F1
#
_cell.length_a   1.000
_cell.length_b   1.000
_cell.length_c   1.000
_cell.angle_alpha   90.00
_cell.angle_beta   90.00
_cell.angle_gamma   90.00
#
_symmetry.space_group_name_H-M   'P 1'
#
loop_
_entity.id
_entity.type
_entity.pdbx_description
1 polymer ?
#
loop_
_entity_poly.entity_id
_entity_poly.type
_entity_poly.pdbx_seq_one_letter_code
_entity_poly.pdbx_strand_id
1 'polypeptide(L)'
;MAAAPHHQDPAGALATTRLVRATPALCARQLKEQHGWQPGLAQALAERHGSSQPATLGESVRAAAALDCLNVAIDHWTASDGRLDLVDLLDEAFAALTQG
;
A
#
# COMPACT_ATOMS: atom_id res chain seq x y z
N MET A 1 -11.44 13.66 11.44
CA MET A 1 -10.51 12.75 10.75
C MET A 1 -9.78 13.60 9.73
N ALA A 2 -8.49 13.88 9.93
CA ALA A 2 -7.74 14.70 8.97
C ALA A 2 -7.68 13.95 7.64
N ALA A 3 -8.09 14.59 6.55
CA ALA A 3 -8.01 14.01 5.22
C ALA A 3 -6.55 13.66 4.94
N ALA A 4 -6.28 12.43 4.52
CA ALA A 4 -4.93 11.99 4.22
C ALA A 4 -4.29 12.93 3.18
N PRO A 5 -2.96 13.16 3.21
CA PRO A 5 -2.30 14.24 2.45
C PRO A 5 -2.56 14.23 0.92
N HIS A 6 -2.93 13.09 0.33
CA HIS A 6 -3.37 13.01 -1.07
C HIS A 6 -4.71 13.71 -1.35
N HIS A 7 -5.60 13.85 -0.37
CA HIS A 7 -6.82 14.66 -0.49
C HIS A 7 -6.53 16.17 -0.44
N GLN A 8 -5.41 16.57 0.15
CA GLN A 8 -5.05 17.98 0.31
C GLN A 8 -4.29 18.52 -0.91
N ASP A 9 -3.47 17.69 -1.55
CA ASP A 9 -2.78 18.01 -2.81
C ASP A 9 -2.70 16.77 -3.74
N PRO A 10 -3.81 16.40 -4.41
CA PRO A 10 -3.82 15.25 -5.31
C PRO A 10 -2.91 15.44 -6.51
N ALA A 11 -2.72 16.68 -6.98
CA ALA A 11 -1.87 16.98 -8.13
C ALA A 11 -0.38 16.78 -7.79
N GLY A 12 0.07 17.27 -6.63
CA GLY A 12 1.43 17.05 -6.13
C GLY A 12 1.70 15.57 -5.86
N ALA A 13 0.77 14.87 -5.20
CA ALA A 13 0.88 13.43 -4.95
C ALA A 13 0.98 12.62 -6.26
N LEU A 14 0.23 13.01 -7.30
CA LEU A 14 0.27 12.36 -8.61
C LEU A 14 1.59 12.63 -9.32
N ALA A 15 2.08 13.86 -9.28
CA ALA A 15 3.37 14.23 -9.85
C ALA A 15 4.53 13.47 -9.17
N THR A 16 4.54 13.37 -7.84
CA THR A 16 5.54 12.59 -7.09
C THR A 16 5.46 11.10 -7.45
N THR A 17 4.26 10.52 -7.48
CA THR A 17 4.07 9.11 -7.83
C THR A 17 4.59 8.80 -9.24
N ARG A 18 4.27 9.66 -10.22
CA ARG A 18 4.78 9.52 -11.59
C ARG A 18 6.30 9.63 -11.66
N LEU A 19 6.89 10.59 -10.95
CA LEU A 19 8.35 10.77 -10.89
C LEU A 19 9.04 9.51 -10.34
N VAL A 20 8.52 8.95 -9.25
CA VAL A 20 9.05 7.73 -8.63
C VAL A 20 8.94 6.54 -9.59
N ARG A 21 7.79 6.36 -10.25
CA ARG A 21 7.55 5.25 -11.18
C ARG A 21 8.35 5.37 -12.48
N ALA A 22 8.55 6.58 -12.99
CA ALA A 22 9.32 6.82 -14.21
C ALA A 22 10.83 6.72 -14.00
N THR A 23 11.30 6.77 -12.74
CA THR A 23 12.73 6.76 -12.42
C THR A 23 13.14 5.43 -11.79
N PRO A 24 13.90 4.55 -12.49
CA PRO A 24 14.22 3.21 -12.00
C PRO A 24 14.89 3.17 -10.62
N ALA A 25 15.79 4.12 -10.32
CA ALA A 25 16.45 4.19 -9.02
C ALA A 25 15.49 4.54 -7.87
N LEU A 26 14.49 5.38 -8.13
CA LEU A 26 13.46 5.74 -7.14
C LEU A 26 12.49 4.58 -6.93
N CYS A 27 12.08 3.91 -8.01
CA CYS A 27 11.25 2.70 -7.93
C CYS A 27 11.95 1.60 -7.12
N ALA A 28 13.22 1.31 -7.41
CA ALA A 28 14.01 0.32 -6.67
C ALA A 28 14.14 0.69 -5.19
N ARG A 29 14.35 1.97 -4.88
CA ARG A 29 14.36 2.45 -3.50
C ARG A 29 13.01 2.26 -2.82
N GLN A 30 11.91 2.64 -3.48
CA GLN A 30 10.56 2.51 -2.95
C GLN A 30 10.23 1.05 -2.61
N LEU A 31 10.52 0.12 -3.51
CA LEU A 31 10.34 -1.32 -3.27
C LEU A 31 11.20 -1.82 -2.11
N LYS A 32 12.44 -1.33 -1.98
CA LYS A 32 13.30 -1.65 -0.85
C LYS A 32 12.72 -1.17 0.48
N GLU A 33 12.19 0.05 0.54
CA GLU A 33 11.52 0.56 1.75
C GLU A 33 10.29 -0.29 2.08
N GLN A 34 9.45 -0.61 1.09
CA GLN A 34 8.27 -1.47 1.28
C GLN A 34 8.63 -2.86 1.82
N HIS A 35 9.64 -3.52 1.24
CA HIS A 35 10.16 -4.79 1.75
C HIS A 35 10.72 -4.65 3.18
N GLY A 36 11.31 -3.51 3.53
CA GLY A 36 11.77 -3.22 4.88
C GLY A 36 10.64 -3.11 5.90
N TRP A 37 9.45 -2.67 5.48
CA TRP A 37 8.29 -2.50 6.36
C TRP A 37 7.48 -3.78 6.54
N GLN A 38 7.51 -4.69 5.57
CA GLN A 38 6.70 -5.92 5.58
C GLN A 38 6.86 -6.74 6.88
N PRO A 39 8.06 -6.97 7.44
CA PRO A 39 8.19 -7.70 8.70
C PRO A 39 7.51 -6.99 9.88
N GLY A 40 7.60 -5.67 9.94
CA GLY A 40 6.93 -4.86 10.98
C GLY A 40 5.41 -4.93 10.86
N LEU A 41 4.89 -4.91 9.63
CA LEU A 41 3.45 -5.10 9.37
C LEU A 41 2.97 -6.49 9.79
N ALA A 42 3.74 -7.54 9.46
CA ALA A 42 3.42 -8.90 9.86
C ALA A 42 3.39 -9.04 11.39
N GLN A 43 4.35 -8.45 12.10
CA GLN A 43 4.37 -8.45 13.56
C GLN A 43 3.19 -7.69 14.17
N ALA A 44 2.85 -6.53 13.62
CA ALA A 44 1.67 -5.76 14.06
C ALA A 44 0.34 -6.49 13.80
N LEU A 45 0.29 -7.42 12.84
CA LEU A 45 -0.86 -8.31 12.65
C LEU A 45 -0.89 -9.40 13.74
N ALA A 46 0.26 -9.98 14.09
CA ALA A 46 0.38 -10.97 15.16
C ALA A 46 -0.06 -10.42 16.52
N GLU A 47 0.42 -9.21 16.86
CA GLU A 47 0.06 -8.53 18.10
C GLU A 47 -1.45 -8.25 18.19
N ARG A 48 -2.08 -7.89 17.06
CA ARG A 48 -3.53 -7.68 16.98
C ARG A 48 -4.34 -8.95 17.22
N HIS A 49 -3.81 -10.12 16.88
CA HIS A 49 -4.41 -11.40 17.21
C HIS A 49 -4.04 -11.92 18.61
N GLY A 50 -3.42 -11.07 19.45
CA GLY A 50 -3.08 -11.40 20.83
C GLY A 50 -1.83 -12.27 20.98
N SER A 51 -1.03 -12.40 19.92
CA SER A 51 0.22 -13.17 19.94
C SER A 51 1.40 -12.24 20.18
N SER A 52 2.21 -12.56 21.21
CA SER A 52 3.55 -11.97 21.40
C SER A 52 4.65 -12.80 20.73
N GLN A 53 4.28 -13.83 19.95
CA GLN A 53 5.21 -14.65 19.19
C GLN A 53 5.61 -13.96 17.88
N PRO A 54 6.70 -14.41 17.23
CA PRO A 54 7.01 -13.98 15.86
C PRO A 54 5.84 -14.22 14.91
N ALA A 55 5.68 -13.32 13.95
CA ALA A 55 4.64 -13.44 12.93
C ALA A 55 4.66 -14.79 12.22
N THR A 56 3.49 -15.42 12.12
CA THR A 56 3.26 -16.64 11.37
C THR A 56 3.41 -16.43 9.86
N LEU A 57 3.49 -17.52 9.10
CA LEU A 57 3.42 -17.47 7.64
C LEU A 57 2.14 -16.75 7.17
N GLY A 58 1.01 -17.02 7.81
CA GLY A 58 -0.28 -16.39 7.46
C GLY A 58 -0.27 -14.88 7.65
N GLU A 59 0.32 -14.38 8.74
CA GLU A 59 0.48 -12.93 8.99
C GLU A 59 1.45 -12.29 8.01
N SER A 60 2.53 -12.98 7.67
CA SER A 60 3.49 -12.54 6.65
C SER A 60 2.84 -12.43 5.27
N VAL A 61 2.02 -13.40 4.89
CA VAL A 61 1.25 -13.39 3.63
C VAL A 61 0.23 -12.26 3.62
N ARG A 62 -0.51 -12.06 4.71
CA ARG A 62 -1.48 -10.95 4.81
C ARG A 62 -0.80 -9.58 4.71
N ALA A 63 0.37 -9.41 5.35
CA ALA A 63 1.14 -8.17 5.26
C ALA A 63 1.63 -7.90 3.82
N ALA A 64 2.14 -8.93 3.13
CA ALA A 64 2.56 -8.82 1.74
C ALA A 64 1.37 -8.48 0.82
N ALA A 65 0.26 -9.19 0.95
CA ALA A 65 -0.93 -8.97 0.14
C ALA A 65 -1.51 -7.56 0.35
N ALA A 66 -1.50 -7.05 1.58
CA ALA A 66 -1.92 -5.69 1.89
C ALA A 66 -1.04 -4.61 1.21
N LEU A 67 0.28 -4.82 1.16
CA LEU A 67 1.19 -3.92 0.44
C LEU A 67 0.92 -3.95 -1.08
N ASP A 68 0.62 -5.12 -1.63
CA ASP A 68 0.28 -5.25 -3.05
C ASP A 68 -1.07 -4.62 -3.38
N CYS A 69 -2.09 -4.72 -2.52
CA CYS A 69 -3.35 -3.97 -2.67
C CYS A 69 -3.09 -2.46 -2.80
N LEU A 70 -2.23 -1.92 -1.93
CA LEU A 70 -1.86 -0.51 -2.00
C LEU A 70 -1.14 -0.18 -3.31
N ASN A 71 -0.18 -1.00 -3.73
CA ASN A 71 0.53 -0.78 -4.98
C ASN A 71 -0.44 -0.77 -6.17
N VAL A 72 -1.33 -1.76 -6.29
CA VAL A 72 -2.35 -1.83 -7.34
C VAL A 72 -3.30 -0.63 -7.31
N ALA A 73 -3.76 -0.19 -6.14
CA ALA A 73 -4.59 1.01 -6.02
C ALA A 73 -3.86 2.26 -6.53
N ILE A 74 -2.58 2.42 -6.21
CA ILE A 74 -1.75 3.53 -6.71
C ILE A 74 -1.55 3.44 -8.23
N ASP A 75 -1.37 2.24 -8.80
CA ASP A 75 -1.28 2.03 -10.25
C ASP A 75 -2.54 2.53 -10.96
N HIS A 76 -3.71 2.08 -10.50
CA HIS A 76 -5.00 2.47 -11.06
C HIS A 76 -5.29 3.96 -10.90
N TRP A 77 -5.01 4.51 -9.72
CA TRP A 77 -5.14 5.94 -9.46
C TRP A 77 -4.26 6.75 -10.42
N THR A 78 -3.00 6.36 -10.58
CA THR A 78 -2.04 7.03 -11.48
C THR A 78 -2.47 6.94 -12.94
N ALA A 79 -2.90 5.75 -13.39
CA ALA A 79 -3.39 5.52 -14.75
C ALA A 79 -4.67 6.30 -15.05
N SER A 80 -5.47 6.62 -14.02
CA SER A 80 -6.65 7.48 -14.14
C SER A 80 -6.32 8.98 -14.16
N ASP A 81 -5.05 9.37 -14.12
CA ASP A 81 -4.62 10.76 -13.90
C ASP A 81 -5.17 11.37 -12.60
N GLY A 82 -5.32 10.54 -11.56
CA GLY A 82 -5.87 10.93 -10.27
C GLY A 82 -7.38 11.23 -10.27
N ARG A 83 -8.11 10.84 -11.33
CA ARG A 83 -9.57 11.04 -11.42
C ARG A 83 -10.37 10.07 -10.56
N LEU A 84 -9.85 8.86 -10.35
CA LEU A 84 -10.44 7.91 -9.40
C LEU A 84 -10.03 8.30 -7.98
N ASP A 85 -10.86 7.95 -7.00
CA ASP A 85 -10.51 8.14 -5.59
C ASP A 85 -9.59 7.01 -5.12
N LEU A 86 -8.47 7.37 -4.47
CA LEU A 86 -7.47 6.39 -4.04
C LEU A 86 -7.96 5.54 -2.85
N VAL A 87 -8.83 6.09 -2.00
CA VAL A 87 -9.42 5.35 -0.87
C VAL A 87 -10.39 4.31 -1.39
N ASP A 88 -11.27 4.70 -2.33
CA ASP A 88 -12.20 3.77 -2.97
C ASP A 88 -11.47 2.62 -3.68
N LEU A 89 -10.38 2.93 -4.41
CA LEU A 89 -9.54 1.91 -5.07
C LEU A 89 -8.85 0.97 -4.08
N LEU A 90 -8.42 1.49 -2.92
CA LEU A 90 -7.79 0.67 -1.89
C LEU A 90 -8.80 -0.27 -1.23
N ASP A 91 -10.00 0.22 -0.94
CA ASP A 91 -11.10 -0.57 -0.40
C ASP A 91 -11.50 -1.68 -1.38
N GLU A 92 -11.61 -1.37 -2.69
CA GLU A 92 -11.84 -2.36 -3.74
C GLU A 92 -10.75 -3.44 -3.77
N ALA A 93 -9.47 -3.03 -3.70
CA ALA A 93 -8.34 -3.96 -3.70
C ALA A 93 -8.35 -4.90 -2.49
N PHE A 94 -8.68 -4.41 -1.29
CA PHE A 94 -8.81 -5.26 -0.11
C PHE A 94 -10.04 -6.17 -0.17
N ALA A 95 -11.17 -5.67 -0.67
CA ALA A 95 -12.39 -6.46 -0.84
C ALA A 95 -12.11 -7.69 -1.73
N ALA A 96 -11.38 -7.51 -2.83
CA ALA A 96 -11.00 -8.60 -3.73
C ALA A 96 -10.21 -9.74 -3.06
N LEU A 97 -9.41 -9.45 -2.02
CA LEU A 97 -8.70 -10.48 -1.24
C LEU A 97 -9.59 -11.25 -0.25
N THR A 98 -10.73 -10.68 0.13
CA THR A 98 -11.65 -11.28 1.11
C THR A 98 -12.81 -12.06 0.46
N GLN A 99 -13.00 -11.90 -0.85
CA GLN A 99 -14.10 -12.52 -1.60
C GLN A 99 -13.74 -13.88 -2.25
N GLY A 100 -12.71 -14.57 -1.74
CA GLY A 100 -12.26 -15.88 -2.21
C GLY A 100 -12.51 -17.00 -1.21
#